data_AF-A0A962MFQ7-F1
#
_entry.id   AF-A0A962MFQ7-F1
#
_cell.length_a   1.000
_cell.length_b   1.000
_cell.length_c   1.000
_cell.angle_alpha   90.00
_cell.angle_beta   90.00
_cell.angle_gamma   90.00
#
_symmetry.space_group_name_H-M   'P 1'
#
loop_
_entity.id
_entity.type
_entity.pdbx_description
1 polymer ?
#
loop_
_entity_poly.entity_id
_entity_poly.type
_entity_poly.pdbx_seq_one_letter_code
_entity_poly.pdbx_strand_id
1 'polypeptide(L)'
;DAWAIVPHIGKALAGADAVKVIGKVADYLPDYQVTTVFTSTANATQERARTAAFLSAFARGADDFNAALVDRTAGDEAAEEMARLIHNYVYTDRPYEKARGPIINGAMRINKGAALNLASVQDQLDWFKAEGLVKDSITLDTLVDTSYVATQ
;
A
#
# COMPACT_ATOMS: atom_id res chain seq x y z
N ASP A 1 -3.22 -17.90 -19.57
CA ASP A 1 -3.02 -17.54 -18.16
C ASP A 1 -3.11 -16.04 -17.97
N ALA A 2 -3.67 -15.59 -16.84
CA ALA A 2 -3.78 -14.19 -16.46
C ALA A 2 -3.46 -14.05 -14.97
N TRP A 3 -2.84 -12.95 -14.57
CA TRP A 3 -2.50 -12.65 -13.18
C TRP A 3 -2.63 -11.15 -12.90
N ALA A 4 -2.81 -10.78 -11.64
CA ALA A 4 -2.68 -9.39 -11.18
C ALA A 4 -1.24 -9.12 -10.76
N ILE A 5 -0.68 -7.97 -11.13
CA ILE A 5 0.70 -7.60 -10.80
C ILE A 5 0.83 -6.11 -10.47
N VAL A 6 1.76 -5.81 -9.57
CA VAL A 6 2.12 -4.44 -9.19
C VAL A 6 2.67 -3.64 -10.38
N PRO A 7 2.38 -2.32 -10.44
CA PRO A 7 2.61 -1.53 -11.65
C PRO A 7 4.10 -1.35 -12.01
N HIS A 8 5.02 -1.41 -11.04
CA HIS A 8 6.45 -1.28 -11.34
C HIS A 8 7.00 -2.45 -12.19
N ILE A 9 6.41 -3.64 -12.07
CA ILE A 9 6.74 -4.80 -12.93
C ILE A 9 5.84 -4.79 -14.18
N GLY A 10 4.52 -4.63 -13.97
CA GLY A 10 3.54 -4.72 -15.05
C GLY A 10 3.80 -3.74 -16.20
N LYS A 11 4.13 -2.47 -15.89
CA LYS A 11 4.45 -1.46 -16.90
C LYS A 11 5.69 -1.80 -17.70
N ALA A 12 6.73 -2.33 -17.04
CA ALA A 12 7.97 -2.71 -17.71
C ALA A 12 7.76 -3.89 -18.67
N LEU A 13 7.01 -4.92 -18.23
CA LEU A 13 6.68 -6.07 -19.08
C LEU A 13 5.80 -5.69 -20.27
N ALA A 14 4.79 -4.84 -20.05
CA ALA A 14 3.92 -4.36 -21.12
C ALA A 14 4.69 -3.49 -22.14
N GLY A 15 5.57 -2.60 -21.66
CA GLY A 15 6.43 -1.78 -22.52
C GLY A 15 7.46 -2.60 -23.31
N ALA A 16 7.80 -3.80 -22.85
CA ALA A 16 8.65 -4.76 -23.55
C ALA A 16 7.86 -5.75 -24.45
N ASP A 17 6.56 -5.54 -24.64
CA ASP A 17 5.65 -6.45 -25.37
C ASP A 17 5.62 -7.90 -24.84
N ALA A 18 6.12 -8.15 -23.62
CA ALA A 18 6.17 -9.48 -23.01
C ALA A 18 4.80 -9.92 -22.46
N VAL A 19 3.90 -8.98 -22.18
CA VAL A 19 2.53 -9.22 -21.71
C VAL A 19 1.57 -8.23 -22.37
N LYS A 20 0.28 -8.55 -22.35
CA LYS A 20 -0.79 -7.63 -22.76
C LYS A 20 -1.63 -7.23 -21.54
N VAL A 21 -1.81 -5.93 -21.35
CA VAL A 21 -2.66 -5.38 -20.28
C VAL A 21 -4.12 -5.53 -20.70
N ILE A 22 -4.90 -6.29 -19.93
CA ILE A 22 -6.32 -6.57 -20.22
C ILE A 22 -7.30 -5.84 -19.28
N GLY A 23 -6.79 -5.14 -18.26
CA GLY A 23 -7.59 -4.35 -17.33
C GLY A 23 -6.79 -3.95 -16.08
N LYS A 24 -7.36 -3.08 -15.23
CA LYS A 24 -6.83 -2.78 -13.88
C LYS A 24 -7.79 -3.33 -12.84
N VAL A 25 -7.27 -3.86 -11.74
CA VAL A 25 -8.10 -4.33 -10.61
C VAL A 25 -9.03 -3.22 -10.11
N ALA A 26 -8.53 -1.98 -10.03
CA ALA A 26 -9.31 -0.83 -9.60
C ALA A 26 -10.51 -0.48 -10.51
N ASP A 27 -10.54 -0.96 -11.77
CA ASP A 27 -11.69 -0.76 -12.65
C ASP A 27 -12.87 -1.69 -12.29
N TYR A 28 -12.59 -2.77 -11.53
CA TYR A 28 -13.59 -3.76 -11.11
C TYR A 28 -13.84 -3.74 -9.59
N LEU A 29 -12.83 -3.38 -8.80
CA LEU A 29 -12.86 -3.27 -7.35
C LEU A 29 -12.28 -1.90 -6.94
N PRO A 30 -13.04 -0.79 -7.12
CA PRO A 30 -12.52 0.57 -6.97
C PRO A 30 -12.01 0.88 -5.56
N ASP A 31 -12.56 0.20 -4.56
CA ASP A 31 -12.27 0.41 -3.15
C ASP A 31 -11.33 -0.66 -2.56
N TYR A 32 -10.73 -1.51 -3.40
CA TYR A 32 -9.88 -2.61 -2.96
C TYR A 32 -8.60 -2.12 -2.27
N GLN A 33 -8.51 -2.36 -0.96
CA GLN A 33 -7.32 -2.06 -0.17
C GLN A 33 -6.35 -3.24 -0.22
N VAL A 34 -5.15 -3.00 -0.79
CA VAL A 34 -4.11 -4.03 -0.98
C VAL A 34 -3.19 -4.17 0.23
N THR A 35 -2.87 -3.07 0.91
CA THR A 35 -1.87 -3.04 1.98
C THR A 35 -2.44 -2.43 3.26
N THR A 36 -1.94 -2.89 4.40
CA THR A 36 -2.25 -2.33 5.72
C THR A 36 -1.04 -2.52 6.64
N VAL A 37 -1.03 -1.79 7.76
CA VAL A 37 -0.01 -1.93 8.81
C VAL A 37 -0.49 -2.94 9.84
N PHE A 38 0.33 -3.95 10.10
CA PHE A 38 0.12 -4.89 11.20
C PHE A 38 1.09 -4.61 12.34
N THR A 39 0.62 -4.84 13.57
CA THR A 39 1.45 -4.82 14.77
C THR A 39 1.05 -5.97 15.69
N SER A 40 1.92 -6.34 16.62
CA SER A 40 1.60 -7.40 17.58
C SER A 40 0.51 -6.96 18.55
N THR A 41 -0.25 -7.92 19.10
CA THR A 41 -1.22 -7.66 20.16
C THR A 41 -0.57 -6.96 21.36
N ALA A 42 0.66 -7.31 21.71
CA ALA A 42 1.41 -6.66 22.78
C ALA A 42 1.63 -5.17 22.48
N ASN A 43 2.08 -4.81 21.28
CA ASN A 43 2.24 -3.41 20.89
C ASN A 43 0.90 -2.65 20.85
N ALA A 44 -0.16 -3.30 20.36
CA ALA A 44 -1.49 -2.70 20.23
C ALA A 44 -2.17 -2.45 21.59
N THR A 45 -1.89 -3.28 22.60
CA THR A 45 -2.58 -3.22 23.89
C THR A 45 -1.73 -2.61 25.01
N GLN A 46 -0.42 -2.82 24.99
CA GLN A 46 0.48 -2.42 26.08
C GLN A 46 1.31 -1.18 25.74
N GLU A 47 1.62 -0.99 24.46
CA GLU A 47 2.47 0.11 23.97
C GLU A 47 1.68 1.16 23.16
N ARG A 48 0.43 1.44 23.57
CA ARG A 48 -0.52 2.25 22.79
C ARG A 48 0.04 3.59 22.34
N ALA A 49 0.73 4.31 23.23
CA ALA A 49 1.33 5.60 22.91
C ALA A 49 2.42 5.48 21.84
N ARG A 50 3.26 4.44 21.90
CA ARG A 50 4.30 4.17 20.92
C ARG A 50 3.71 3.78 19.56
N THR A 51 2.69 2.92 19.55
CA THR A 51 1.98 2.51 18.34
C THR A 51 1.30 3.71 17.67
N ALA A 52 0.64 4.57 18.44
CA ALA A 52 0.03 5.80 17.92
C ALA A 52 1.09 6.79 17.39
N ALA A 53 2.22 6.93 18.07
CA ALA A 53 3.33 7.77 17.60
C ALA A 53 3.92 7.26 16.28
N PHE A 54 4.09 5.94 16.14
CA PHE A 54 4.51 5.32 14.89
C PHE A 54 3.52 5.60 13.76
N LEU A 55 2.22 5.38 13.97
CA LEU A 55 1.19 5.64 12.95
C LEU A 55 1.13 7.11 12.55
N SER A 56 1.32 8.03 13.50
CA SER A 56 1.41 9.47 13.22
C SER A 56 2.61 9.81 12.34
N ALA A 57 3.79 9.25 12.62
CA ALA A 57 4.98 9.44 11.79
C ALA A 57 4.81 8.80 10.40
N PHE A 58 4.25 7.59 10.34
CA PHE A 58 3.94 6.90 9.09
C PHE A 58 2.96 7.71 8.23
N ALA A 59 1.89 8.24 8.82
CA ALA A 59 0.92 9.06 8.11
C ALA A 59 1.53 10.31 7.49
N ARG A 60 2.46 10.98 8.19
CA ARG A 60 3.20 12.13 7.65
C ARG A 60 4.08 11.72 6.46
N GLY A 61 4.81 10.62 6.59
CA GLY A 61 5.61 10.09 5.48
C GLY A 61 4.75 9.67 4.28
N ALA A 62 3.55 9.13 4.52
CA ALA A 62 2.58 8.83 3.48
C ALA A 62 2.06 10.09 2.78
N ASP A 63 1.79 11.16 3.53
CA ASP A 63 1.38 12.45 2.96
C ASP A 63 2.50 13.05 2.10
N ASP A 64 3.75 13.04 2.57
CA ASP A 64 4.92 13.51 1.81
C ASP A 64 5.13 12.67 0.53
N PHE A 65 5.03 11.35 0.65
CA PHE A 65 5.12 10.42 -0.47
C PHE A 65 4.04 10.68 -1.52
N ASN A 66 2.78 10.82 -1.08
CA ASN A 66 1.66 11.09 -1.97
C ASN A 66 1.84 12.43 -2.68
N ALA A 67 2.19 13.49 -1.93
CA ALA A 67 2.41 14.82 -2.49
C ALA A 67 3.56 14.84 -3.53
N ALA A 68 4.65 14.09 -3.27
CA ALA A 68 5.81 14.03 -4.15
C ALA A 68 5.59 13.15 -5.39
N LEU A 69 5.09 11.93 -5.21
CA LEU A 69 5.12 10.89 -6.26
C LEU A 69 3.76 10.55 -6.86
N VAL A 70 2.66 10.81 -6.15
CA VAL A 70 1.32 10.39 -6.57
C VAL A 70 0.52 11.59 -7.10
N ASP A 71 0.30 12.58 -6.25
CA ASP A 71 -0.46 13.79 -6.56
C ASP A 71 0.40 14.84 -7.28
N ARG A 72 1.75 14.71 -7.17
CA ARG A 72 2.76 15.58 -7.79
C ARG A 72 2.60 17.06 -7.44
N THR A 73 2.01 17.37 -6.28
CA THR A 73 1.79 18.72 -5.79
C THR A 73 3.04 19.34 -5.16
N ALA A 74 4.02 18.53 -4.75
CA ALA A 74 5.28 18.99 -4.16
C ALA A 74 6.36 19.39 -5.20
N GLY A 75 6.11 19.15 -6.49
CA GLY A 75 7.02 19.49 -7.59
C GLY A 75 8.07 18.42 -7.91
N ASP A 76 8.77 18.62 -9.03
CA ASP A 76 9.68 17.61 -9.60
C ASP A 76 10.97 17.41 -8.76
N GLU A 77 11.44 18.45 -8.06
CA GLU A 77 12.58 18.35 -7.14
C GLU A 77 12.24 17.43 -5.95
N ALA A 78 11.09 17.63 -5.31
CA ALA A 78 10.61 16.77 -4.23
C ALA A 78 10.39 15.31 -4.72
N ALA A 79 9.90 15.13 -5.95
CA ALA A 79 9.75 13.81 -6.55
C ALA A 79 11.11 13.09 -6.70
N GLU A 80 12.15 13.82 -7.12
CA GLU A 80 13.51 13.32 -7.27
C GLU A 80 14.16 12.99 -5.93
N GLU A 81 14.03 13.86 -4.93
CA GLU A 81 14.51 13.62 -3.57
C GLU A 81 13.83 12.40 -2.92
N MET A 82 12.50 12.29 -3.06
CA MET A 82 11.75 11.14 -2.54
C MET A 82 12.18 9.84 -3.22
N ALA A 83 12.39 9.85 -4.54
CA ALA A 83 12.88 8.67 -5.25
C ALA A 83 14.29 8.26 -4.78
N ARG A 84 15.18 9.21 -4.52
CA ARG A 84 16.52 8.93 -3.95
C ARG A 84 16.44 8.42 -2.53
N LEU A 85 15.56 8.98 -1.70
CA LEU A 85 15.33 8.51 -0.33
C LEU A 85 14.87 7.05 -0.32
N ILE A 86 13.91 6.70 -1.17
CA ILE A 86 13.40 5.33 -1.32
C ILE A 86 14.50 4.38 -1.80
N HIS A 87 15.38 4.84 -2.70
CA HIS A 87 16.45 4.03 -3.24
C HIS A 87 17.47 3.54 -2.20
N ASN A 88 17.58 4.21 -1.05
CA ASN A 88 18.37 3.70 0.08
C ASN A 88 17.87 2.35 0.60
N TYR A 89 16.63 1.97 0.29
CA TYR A 89 15.96 0.75 0.77
C TYR A 89 15.40 -0.13 -0.35
N VAL A 90 15.11 0.43 -1.53
CA VAL A 90 14.46 -0.27 -2.64
C VAL A 90 15.35 -0.25 -3.90
N TYR A 91 15.50 -1.40 -4.54
CA TYR A 91 16.43 -1.60 -5.67
C TYR A 91 17.87 -1.19 -5.36
N THR A 92 18.33 -1.40 -4.13
CA THR A 92 19.71 -1.10 -3.69
C THR A 92 20.78 -1.93 -4.43
N ASP A 93 20.35 -2.92 -5.20
CA ASP A 93 21.17 -3.80 -6.04
C ASP A 93 21.61 -3.17 -7.38
N ARG A 94 21.14 -1.95 -7.70
CA ARG A 94 21.45 -1.26 -8.97
C ARG A 94 21.66 0.24 -8.76
N PRO A 95 22.35 0.94 -9.70
CA PRO A 95 22.48 2.39 -9.63
C PRO A 95 21.12 3.10 -9.67
N TYR A 96 21.05 4.28 -9.05
CA TYR A 96 19.83 5.07 -8.95
C TYR A 96 19.17 5.34 -10.31
N GLU A 97 19.97 5.58 -11.36
CA GLU A 97 19.50 5.85 -12.72
C GLU A 97 18.65 4.69 -13.28
N LYS A 98 18.95 3.45 -12.85
CA LYS A 98 18.17 2.25 -13.21
C LYS A 98 17.04 1.95 -12.23
N ALA A 99 17.10 2.46 -11.00
CA ALA A 99 16.09 2.27 -9.96
C ALA A 99 14.93 3.29 -10.05
N ARG A 100 15.23 4.51 -10.51
CA ARG A 100 14.31 5.65 -10.52
C ARG A 100 13.00 5.35 -11.25
N GLY A 101 13.08 4.82 -12.46
CA GLY A 101 11.91 4.49 -13.29
C GLY A 101 10.95 3.52 -12.58
N PRO A 102 11.42 2.34 -12.15
CA PRO A 102 10.62 1.41 -11.34
C PRO A 102 10.02 2.02 -10.06
N ILE A 103 10.77 2.83 -9.30
CA ILE A 103 10.27 3.49 -8.08
C ILE A 103 9.07 4.40 -8.40
N ILE A 104 9.22 5.28 -9.39
CA ILE A 104 8.14 6.19 -9.82
C ILE A 104 6.94 5.38 -10.36
N ASN A 105 7.22 4.35 -11.16
CA ASN A 105 6.18 3.51 -11.75
C ASN A 105 5.38 2.72 -10.70
N GLY A 106 6.02 2.39 -9.59
CA GLY A 106 5.47 1.67 -8.45
C GLY A 106 4.75 2.54 -7.43
N ALA A 107 4.79 3.88 -7.58
CA ALA A 107 4.15 4.77 -6.64
C ALA A 107 2.63 4.61 -6.69
N MET A 108 2.08 4.01 -5.64
CA MET A 108 0.64 3.85 -5.43
C MET A 108 0.22 4.64 -4.21
N ARG A 109 -1.00 5.17 -4.23
CA ARG A 109 -1.54 5.97 -3.14
C ARG A 109 -1.55 5.20 -1.83
N ILE A 110 -1.09 5.87 -0.78
CA ILE A 110 -1.25 5.43 0.61
C ILE A 110 -2.39 6.23 1.21
N ASN A 111 -3.31 5.58 1.94
CA ASN A 111 -4.45 6.27 2.52
C ASN A 111 -4.01 7.35 3.53
N LYS A 112 -4.60 8.54 3.41
CA LYS A 112 -4.35 9.65 4.34
C LYS A 112 -4.61 9.21 5.78
N GLY A 113 -3.70 9.56 6.69
CA GLY A 113 -3.83 9.18 8.09
C GLY A 113 -3.76 7.67 8.36
N ALA A 114 -3.26 6.88 7.40
CA ALA A 114 -3.32 5.41 7.42
C ALA A 114 -4.75 4.87 7.60
N ALA A 115 -5.75 5.59 7.08
CA ALA A 115 -7.15 5.21 7.21
C ALA A 115 -7.43 3.82 6.60
N LEU A 116 -8.33 3.09 7.24
CA LEU A 116 -8.72 1.75 6.81
C LEU A 116 -10.08 1.77 6.13
N ASN A 117 -10.16 1.14 4.95
CA ASN A 117 -11.42 0.85 4.31
C ASN A 117 -12.03 -0.43 4.91
N LEU A 118 -12.95 -0.28 5.86
CA LEU A 118 -13.52 -1.45 6.55
C LEU A 118 -14.43 -2.28 5.63
N ALA A 119 -15.09 -1.65 4.66
CA ALA A 119 -15.89 -2.37 3.69
C ALA A 119 -15.01 -3.31 2.84
N SER A 120 -13.84 -2.84 2.39
CA SER A 120 -12.89 -3.68 1.66
C SER A 120 -12.28 -4.78 2.52
N VAL A 121 -11.97 -4.51 3.79
CA VAL A 121 -11.45 -5.55 4.71
C VAL A 121 -12.51 -6.60 5.00
N GLN A 122 -13.77 -6.20 5.17
CA GLN A 122 -14.89 -7.12 5.37
C GLN A 122 -15.13 -7.99 4.14
N ASP A 123 -15.18 -7.40 2.95
CA ASP A 123 -15.39 -8.14 1.69
C ASP A 123 -14.27 -9.18 1.45
N GLN A 124 -13.02 -8.80 1.74
CA GLN A 124 -11.90 -9.73 1.69
C GLN A 124 -12.03 -10.86 2.72
N LEU A 125 -12.40 -10.55 3.98
CA LEU A 125 -12.62 -11.57 5.01
C LEU A 125 -13.73 -12.56 4.60
N ASP A 126 -14.82 -12.06 4.05
CA ASP A 126 -15.95 -12.89 3.60
C ASP A 126 -15.54 -13.78 2.43
N TRP A 127 -14.76 -13.25 1.48
CA TRP A 127 -14.18 -14.06 0.42
C TRP A 127 -13.25 -15.15 0.97
N PHE A 128 -12.33 -14.83 1.90
CA PHE A 128 -11.45 -15.83 2.53
C PHE A 128 -12.25 -16.93 3.25
N LYS A 129 -13.39 -16.61 3.85
CA LYS A 129 -14.29 -17.61 4.46
C LYS A 129 -14.98 -18.47 3.42
N ALA A 130 -15.54 -17.86 2.38
CA ALA A 130 -16.23 -18.57 1.31
C ALA A 130 -15.31 -19.58 0.60
N GLU A 131 -14.02 -19.23 0.45
CA GLU A 131 -12.99 -20.11 -0.13
C GLU A 131 -12.40 -21.12 0.89
N GLY A 132 -12.85 -21.12 2.15
CA GLY A 132 -12.37 -22.02 3.20
C GLY A 132 -10.91 -21.77 3.62
N LEU A 133 -10.38 -20.59 3.34
CA LEU A 133 -8.99 -20.22 3.63
C LEU A 133 -8.80 -19.77 5.09
N VAL A 134 -9.89 -19.37 5.76
CA VAL A 134 -9.92 -19.03 7.19
C VAL A 134 -11.15 -19.63 7.87
N LYS A 135 -11.14 -19.70 9.21
CA LYS A 135 -12.28 -20.20 9.98
C LYS A 135 -13.44 -19.22 9.95
N ASP A 136 -14.67 -19.72 9.87
CA ASP A 136 -15.89 -18.91 9.93
C ASP A 136 -16.01 -18.06 11.20
N SER A 137 -15.37 -18.51 12.29
CA SER A 137 -15.33 -17.81 13.58
C SER A 137 -14.45 -16.56 13.58
N ILE A 138 -13.62 -16.31 12.55
CA ILE A 138 -12.81 -15.09 12.46
C ILE A 138 -13.73 -13.92 12.11
N THR A 139 -13.63 -12.83 12.86
CA THR A 139 -14.47 -11.65 12.69
C THR A 139 -13.63 -10.42 12.41
N LEU A 140 -14.25 -9.32 11.98
CA LEU A 140 -13.52 -8.08 11.71
C LEU A 140 -12.80 -7.53 12.95
N ASP A 141 -13.41 -7.65 14.13
CA ASP A 141 -12.81 -7.29 15.42
C ASP A 141 -11.67 -8.23 15.85
N THR A 142 -11.55 -9.42 15.25
CA THR A 142 -10.35 -10.25 15.41
C THR A 142 -9.15 -9.62 14.70
N LEU A 143 -9.38 -8.88 13.61
CA LEU A 143 -8.34 -8.39 12.70
C LEU A 143 -7.97 -6.92 12.95
N VAL A 144 -8.93 -6.08 13.35
CA VAL A 144 -8.78 -4.61 13.32
C VAL A 144 -9.06 -3.99 14.68
N ASP A 145 -8.07 -3.27 15.22
CA ASP A 145 -8.29 -2.29 16.29
C ASP A 145 -8.58 -0.91 15.67
N THR A 146 -9.85 -0.55 15.60
CA THR A 146 -10.33 0.70 14.99
C THR A 146 -10.05 1.94 15.84
N SER A 147 -9.48 1.80 17.04
CA SER A 147 -9.18 2.94 17.92
C SER A 147 -7.93 3.73 17.52
N TYR A 148 -7.15 3.24 16.55
CA TYR A 148 -5.87 3.83 16.15
C TYR A 148 -5.96 4.79 14.96
N VAL A 149 -6.87 4.56 14.03
CA VAL A 149 -6.97 5.30 12.76
C VAL A 149 -8.42 5.51 12.38
N ALA A 150 -8.67 6.52 11.55
CA ALA A 150 -9.99 6.70 10.95
C ALA A 150 -10.35 5.54 10.03
N THR A 151 -11.64 5.27 9.91
CA THR A 151 -12.19 4.26 9.01
C THR A 151 -13.06 4.91 7.95
N GLN A 152 -13.11 4.30 6.78
CA GLN A 152 -13.94 4.70 5.64
C GLN A 152 -14.68 3.50 5.06
#